data_AF-A0ABD0R2Y3-F1
#
_entry.id   AF-A0ABD0R2Y3-F1
#
_cell.length_a   1.000
_cell.length_b   1.000
_cell.length_c   1.000
_cell.angle_alpha   90.00
_cell.angle_beta   90.00
_cell.angle_gamma   90.00
#
_symmetry.space_group_name_H-M   'P 1'
#
loop_
_entity.id
_entity.type
_entity.pdbx_description
1 polymer ?
#
loop_
_entity_poly.entity_id
_entity_poly.type
_entity_poly.pdbx_seq_one_letter_code
_entity_poly.pdbx_strand_id
1 'polypeptide(L)'
;GTEQALARLKEEFPELQVLAVSGNYCTDKKPAAINWIEGRGKSVVCETTIPAKVVKEILKTTTEALVDVNISKNLIGSAMAGSIGGYNAHAANIVAAIYIACGQ
;
A
#
# COMPACT_ATOMS: atom_id res chain seq x y z
N GLY A 1 22.05 0.54 11.80
CA GLY A 1 20.96 1.38 12.36
C GLY A 1 20.36 0.72 13.57
N THR A 2 19.26 -0.05 13.39
CA THR A 2 18.52 -0.70 14.48
C THR A 2 19.39 -1.55 15.41
N GLU A 3 20.30 -2.36 14.88
CA GLU A 3 21.20 -3.19 15.71
C GLU A 3 22.09 -2.35 16.65
N GLN A 4 22.64 -1.23 16.17
CA GLN A 4 23.46 -0.33 16.99
C GLN A 4 22.61 0.37 18.06
N ALA A 5 21.39 0.79 17.71
CA ALA A 5 20.47 1.38 18.68
C ALA A 5 20.06 0.38 19.77
N LEU A 6 19.80 -0.87 19.41
CA LEU A 6 19.51 -1.95 20.36
C LEU A 6 20.72 -2.26 21.25
N ALA A 7 21.94 -2.24 20.71
CA ALA A 7 23.16 -2.41 21.50
C ALA A 7 23.30 -1.30 22.55
N ARG A 8 23.10 -0.03 22.16
CA ARG A 8 23.11 1.11 23.07
C ARG A 8 22.02 0.99 24.15
N LEU A 9 20.82 0.56 23.77
CA LEU A 9 19.72 0.36 24.72
C LEU A 9 20.04 -0.73 25.75
N LYS A 10 20.77 -1.78 25.35
CA LYS A 10 21.19 -2.85 26.26
C LYS A 10 22.24 -2.39 27.28
N GLU A 11 23.06 -1.38 26.96
CA GLU A 11 23.97 -0.78 27.95
C GLU A 11 23.20 -0.07 29.08
N GLU A 12 22.09 0.60 28.75
CA GLU A 12 21.21 1.25 29.72
C GLU A 12 20.31 0.26 30.48
N PHE A 13 19.92 -0.82 29.80
CA PHE A 13 19.06 -1.87 30.35
C PHE A 13 19.73 -3.24 30.17
N PRO A 14 20.67 -3.64 31.06
CA PRO A 14 21.47 -4.87 30.89
C PRO A 14 20.64 -6.17 30.81
N GLU A 15 19.48 -6.19 31.46
CA GLU A 15 18.53 -7.32 31.47
C GLU A 15 17.73 -7.43 30.15
N LEU A 16 17.84 -6.44 29.24
CA LEU A 16 17.12 -6.47 27.97
C LEU A 16 17.66 -7.59 27.07
N GLN A 17 16.73 -8.45 26.62
CA GLN A 17 17.01 -9.51 25.67
C GLN A 17 16.47 -9.16 24.28
N VAL A 18 17.35 -9.04 23.29
CA VAL A 18 16.96 -8.91 21.88
C VAL A 18 16.66 -10.29 21.33
N LEU A 19 15.37 -10.62 21.16
CA LEU A 19 14.95 -11.91 20.59
C LEU A 19 15.09 -11.96 19.06
N ALA A 20 14.73 -10.87 18.39
CA ALA A 20 14.87 -10.72 16.95
C ALA A 20 14.99 -9.24 16.59
N VAL A 21 15.82 -8.92 15.58
CA VAL A 21 15.91 -7.55 15.05
C VAL A 21 14.62 -7.14 14.33
N SER A 22 13.89 -8.11 13.77
CA SER A 22 12.59 -7.90 13.11
C SER A 22 11.51 -8.78 13.74
N GLY A 23 10.73 -8.21 14.64
CA GLY A 23 9.57 -8.86 15.27
C GLY A 23 8.27 -8.77 14.47
N ASN A 24 8.34 -8.68 13.12
CA ASN A 24 7.21 -8.44 12.21
C ASN A 24 6.43 -7.14 12.42
N TYR A 25 6.84 -6.26 13.34
CA TYR A 25 6.26 -4.94 13.55
C TYR A 25 6.73 -3.89 12.52
N CYS A 26 7.58 -4.29 11.57
CA CYS A 26 8.09 -3.42 10.53
C CYS A 26 7.03 -2.95 9.50
N THR A 27 6.06 -3.73 9.00
CA THR A 27 6.06 -5.16 8.62
C THR A 27 6.65 -5.30 7.21
N ASP A 28 7.69 -6.13 7.00
CA ASP A 28 8.28 -6.31 5.68
C ASP A 28 7.69 -7.51 4.93
N LYS A 29 7.22 -7.32 3.69
CA LYS A 29 6.71 -8.37 2.77
C LYS A 29 5.54 -9.22 3.29
N LYS A 30 4.83 -8.77 4.33
CA LYS A 30 3.56 -9.36 4.80
C LYS A 30 2.48 -8.29 4.85
N PRO A 31 1.21 -8.62 4.56
CA PRO A 31 0.11 -7.66 4.70
C PRO A 31 -0.05 -7.28 6.18
N ALA A 32 -0.15 -5.98 6.47
CA ALA A 32 -0.32 -5.49 7.83
C ALA A 32 -1.01 -4.12 7.84
N ALA A 33 -1.97 -3.94 8.75
CA ALA A 33 -2.70 -2.69 8.91
C ALA A 33 -1.81 -1.52 9.33
N ILE A 34 -0.74 -1.77 10.09
CA ILE A 34 0.21 -0.72 10.50
C ILE A 34 0.86 -0.04 9.29
N ASN A 35 1.24 -0.80 8.26
CA ASN A 35 1.81 -0.23 7.04
C ASN A 35 0.78 0.61 6.25
N TRP A 36 -0.51 0.30 6.39
CA TRP A 36 -1.59 1.04 5.74
C TRP A 36 -1.92 2.35 6.45
N ILE A 37 -1.90 2.34 7.79
CA ILE A 37 -2.29 3.47 8.62
C ILE A 37 -1.13 4.44 8.82
N GLU A 38 0.05 3.94 9.22
CA GLU A 38 1.22 4.75 9.55
C GLU A 38 2.12 5.02 8.32
N GLY A 39 1.88 4.28 7.23
CA GLY A 39 2.73 4.30 6.05
C GLY A 39 4.05 3.54 6.24
N ARG A 40 4.71 3.22 5.12
CA ARG A 40 6.05 2.60 5.11
C ARG A 40 6.78 2.95 3.82
N GLY A 41 8.01 3.46 3.91
CA GLY A 41 8.77 3.88 2.74
C GLY A 41 8.30 5.25 2.23
N LYS A 42 7.57 5.29 1.11
CA LYS A 42 7.05 6.52 0.50
C LYS A 42 5.53 6.47 0.41
N SER A 43 4.86 7.38 1.11
CA SER A 43 3.42 7.61 0.98
C SER A 43 3.18 8.69 -0.08
N VAL A 44 2.36 8.38 -1.10
CA VAL A 44 2.17 9.22 -2.29
C VAL A 44 0.69 9.28 -2.67
N VAL A 45 0.26 10.41 -3.23
CA VAL A 45 -1.08 10.63 -3.82
C VAL A 45 -0.93 11.21 -5.23
N CYS A 46 -1.85 10.87 -6.14
CA CYS A 46 -1.89 11.35 -7.51
C CYS A 46 -3.34 11.55 -7.96
N GLU A 47 -3.59 12.58 -8.77
CA GLU A 47 -4.92 12.92 -9.30
C GLU A 47 -4.84 13.40 -10.75
N THR A 48 -5.97 13.30 -11.47
CA THR A 48 -6.13 13.85 -12.81
C THR A 48 -7.61 14.06 -13.13
N THR A 49 -7.91 15.00 -14.03
CA THR A 49 -9.27 15.22 -14.56
C THR A 49 -9.32 14.78 -16.02
N ILE A 50 -10.21 13.83 -16.34
CA ILE A 50 -10.36 13.31 -17.71
C ILE A 50 -11.62 13.92 -18.35
N PRO A 51 -11.51 14.64 -19.48
CA PRO A 51 -12.68 15.20 -20.16
C PRO A 51 -13.67 14.12 -20.61
N ALA A 52 -14.97 14.40 -20.53
CA ALA A 52 -16.02 13.45 -20.93
C ALA A 52 -15.86 12.93 -22.38
N LYS A 53 -15.37 13.78 -23.29
CA LYS A 53 -15.02 13.38 -24.66
C LYS A 53 -13.97 12.27 -24.68
N VAL A 54 -12.91 12.39 -23.88
CA VAL A 54 -11.85 11.37 -23.77
C VAL A 54 -12.39 10.09 -23.13
N VAL A 55 -13.21 10.19 -22.09
CA VAL A 55 -13.86 9.02 -21.48
C VAL A 55 -14.70 8.24 -22.50
N LYS A 56 -15.52 8.95 -23.29
CA LYS A 56 -16.36 8.33 -24.32
C LYS A 56 -15.55 7.79 -25.50
N GLU A 57 -14.66 8.60 -26.06
CA GLU A 57 -13.95 8.27 -27.30
C GLU A 57 -12.76 7.35 -27.08
N ILE A 58 -12.10 7.36 -25.93
CA ILE A 58 -10.91 6.55 -25.67
C ILE A 58 -11.22 5.40 -24.72
N LEU A 59 -11.82 5.69 -23.55
CA LEU A 59 -12.13 4.67 -22.55
C LEU A 59 -13.41 3.88 -22.87
N LYS A 60 -14.17 4.30 -23.89
CA LYS A 60 -15.37 3.63 -24.42
C LYS A 60 -16.46 3.41 -23.37
N THR A 61 -16.60 4.37 -22.46
CA THR A 61 -17.58 4.32 -21.36
C THR A 61 -18.12 5.72 -21.04
N THR A 62 -18.89 5.86 -19.96
CA THR A 62 -19.33 7.14 -19.40
C THR A 62 -18.66 7.41 -18.05
N THR A 63 -18.57 8.67 -17.65
CA THR A 63 -18.04 9.05 -16.34
C THR A 63 -18.88 8.45 -15.21
N GLU A 64 -20.21 8.45 -15.35
CA GLU A 64 -21.15 7.86 -14.40
C GLU A 64 -20.85 6.37 -14.17
N ALA A 65 -20.74 5.58 -15.25
CA ALA A 65 -20.42 4.16 -15.15
C ALA A 65 -19.07 3.89 -14.48
N LEU A 66 -18.05 4.74 -14.71
CA LEU A 66 -16.76 4.62 -14.04
C LEU A 66 -16.86 4.88 -12.52
N VAL A 67 -17.63 5.91 -12.14
CA VAL A 67 -17.85 6.24 -10.72
C VAL A 67 -18.62 5.11 -10.03
N ASP A 68 -19.68 4.60 -10.64
CA ASP A 68 -20.49 3.51 -10.11
C ASP A 68 -19.66 2.25 -9.89
N VAL A 69 -18.91 1.83 -10.92
CA VAL A 69 -18.01 0.66 -10.80
C VAL A 69 -16.97 0.89 -9.72
N ASN A 70 -16.40 2.08 -9.59
CA ASN A 70 -15.41 2.36 -8.54
C ASN A 70 -16.02 2.23 -7.14
N ILE A 71 -17.21 2.80 -6.91
CA ILE A 71 -17.90 2.72 -5.63
C ILE A 71 -18.27 1.26 -5.32
N SER A 72 -18.94 0.57 -6.23
CA SER A 72 -19.40 -0.79 -5.99
C SER A 72 -18.25 -1.79 -5.88
N LYS A 73 -17.18 -1.64 -6.68
CA LYS A 73 -16.08 -2.61 -6.75
C LYS A 73 -14.94 -2.31 -5.78
N ASN A 74 -14.35 -1.11 -5.89
CA ASN A 74 -13.13 -0.78 -5.15
C ASN A 74 -13.41 -0.37 -3.70
N LEU A 75 -14.59 0.18 -3.43
CA LEU A 75 -15.00 0.54 -2.07
C LEU A 75 -15.83 -0.56 -1.42
N ILE A 76 -17.07 -0.72 -1.86
CA ILE A 76 -18.03 -1.66 -1.23
C ILE A 76 -17.53 -3.09 -1.40
N GLY A 77 -17.16 -3.49 -2.62
CA GLY A 77 -16.67 -4.84 -2.90
C GLY A 77 -15.45 -5.22 -2.05
N SER A 78 -14.43 -4.36 -1.99
CA SER A 78 -13.25 -4.59 -1.14
C SER A 78 -13.59 -4.60 0.35
N ALA A 79 -14.53 -3.77 0.81
CA ALA A 79 -15.01 -3.79 2.18
C ALA A 79 -15.71 -5.11 2.53
N MET A 80 -16.61 -5.58 1.66
CA MET A 80 -17.29 -6.87 1.81
C MET A 80 -16.32 -8.06 1.80
N ALA A 81 -15.20 -7.94 1.09
CA ALA A 81 -14.13 -8.94 1.07
C ALA A 81 -13.19 -8.89 2.30
N GLY A 82 -13.39 -7.96 3.24
CA GLY A 82 -12.51 -7.81 4.42
C GLY A 82 -11.11 -7.29 4.08
N SER A 83 -10.98 -6.53 2.99
CA SER A 83 -9.68 -6.03 2.54
C SER A 83 -9.13 -4.91 3.44
N ILE A 84 -7.83 -4.94 3.72
CA ILE A 84 -7.08 -3.83 4.33
C ILE A 84 -6.07 -3.32 3.31
N GLY A 85 -6.25 -2.08 2.85
CA GLY A 85 -5.41 -1.43 1.83
C GLY A 85 -5.65 -1.84 0.37
N GLY A 86 -6.42 -2.90 0.11
CA GLY A 86 -6.74 -3.39 -1.24
C GLY A 86 -7.93 -2.69 -1.93
N TYR A 87 -8.13 -1.40 -1.69
CA TYR A 87 -9.26 -0.62 -2.23
C TYR A 87 -8.95 -0.06 -3.63
N ASN A 88 -8.61 -0.94 -4.57
CA ASN A 88 -8.19 -0.61 -5.92
C ASN A 88 -8.53 -1.73 -6.92
N ALA A 89 -8.29 -1.51 -8.22
CA ALA A 89 -8.52 -2.52 -9.23
C ALA A 89 -7.37 -3.52 -9.39
N HIS A 90 -6.17 -3.04 -9.70
CA HIS A 90 -5.01 -3.89 -9.96
C HIS A 90 -3.68 -3.16 -9.73
N ALA A 91 -3.58 -2.36 -8.66
CA ALA A 91 -2.39 -1.56 -8.37
C ALA A 91 -1.10 -2.43 -8.31
N ALA A 92 -1.21 -3.64 -7.75
CA ALA A 92 -0.11 -4.58 -7.67
C ALA A 92 0.49 -4.96 -9.04
N ASN A 93 -0.32 -5.02 -10.11
CA ASN A 93 0.18 -5.35 -11.44
C ASN A 93 1.14 -4.28 -11.97
N ILE A 94 0.79 -3.00 -11.83
CA ILE A 94 1.64 -1.89 -12.28
C ILE A 94 2.90 -1.81 -11.42
N VAL A 95 2.76 -1.94 -10.09
CA VAL A 95 3.89 -1.93 -9.16
C VAL A 95 4.87 -3.05 -9.49
N ALA A 96 4.40 -4.29 -9.65
CA ALA A 96 5.25 -5.44 -9.95
C ALA A 96 5.99 -5.28 -11.28
N ALA A 97 5.29 -4.84 -12.34
CA ALA A 97 5.90 -4.62 -13.64
C ALA A 97 7.04 -3.59 -13.58
N ILE A 98 6.83 -2.46 -12.90
CA ILE A 98 7.85 -1.41 -12.73
C ILE A 98 8.99 -1.91 -11.84
N TYR A 99 8.71 -2.61 -10.75
CA TYR A 99 9.73 -3.17 -9.85
C TYR A 99 10.68 -4.09 -10.60
N ILE A 100 10.13 -5.02 -11.39
CA ILE A 100 10.93 -5.95 -12.22
C ILE A 100 11.78 -5.16 -13.24
N ALA A 101 11.19 -4.17 -13.91
CA ALA A 101 11.90 -3.38 -14.92
C ALA A 101 12.99 -2.47 -14.33
N CYS A 102 12.85 -2.03 -13.07
CA CYS A 102 13.73 -1.07 -12.43
C CYS A 102 14.63 -1.66 -11.32
N GLY A 103 14.74 -3.00 -11.23
CA GLY A 103 15.65 -3.68 -10.32
C GLY A 103 15.37 -3.45 -8.84
N GLN A 104 14.09 -3.33 -8.48
CA GLN A 104 13.65 -3.29 -7.08
C GLN A 104 13.52 -4.70 -6.51
#